data_AF-A0A397W936-F1
#
_entry.id   AF-A0A397W936-F1
#
_cell.length_a   1.000
_cell.length_b   1.000
_cell.length_c   1.000
_cell.angle_alpha   90.00
_cell.angle_beta   90.00
_cell.angle_gamma   90.00
#
_symmetry.space_group_name_H-M   'P 1'
#
loop_
_entity.id
_entity.type
_entity.pdbx_description
1 polymer ?
#
loop_
_entity_poly.entity_id
_entity_poly.type
_entity_poly.pdbx_seq_one_letter_code
_entity_poly.pdbx_strand_id
1 'polypeptide(L)'
;MHKQMLARYDAERVAIGLDPVVPLRDYKEPIPEGYLPNKYLLRYNKESKINDLQDKYDYRLPYSKIVEKNSKEIDELSALEKENRKMRLRLGKRQRMILKILILGLQQSTNQLMMESFTYVKKRNDPDKLGRTINPDQFNHDKDEDQEWKNKYGMLHIQGHITIGNIVGNKEVINKIKQNQTIESHAPKGLILNVSITPKDPAFFRWHRLVDETFNRGMEVLKPCTFNDAPAITIKSCDILLAFKDQLERVCPDGIHDRWQKYGETNFGNPNFPSTDILQTKIVPRKLKTPDKDKDLEIQHFYSREFYYFFRMKNNTKRNRFDPSTQKLVPISEEKDVTFRVFIVPEILAHDRKQWIEIDKFKYRLNATGETIISRACELSSVIRKPAQKEKKDFDDTPGDDFPNDYCGCGWPYHLLLPCGTKDGMKFKLLVFISDWSIDKVSDSTEEGSISLCGRKFVSNRPVKYPDTRDMGYPFDRPYAGHSLNLTFTKPPIDPKTKKIESKSLPKFPPEATSNNPENDWIDNLAMRDFTIQWDDKGLF
;
A
#
# COMPACT_ATOMS: atom_id res chain seq x y z
N MET A 1 2.18 3.15 -3.04
CA MET A 1 0.95 2.40 -3.41
C MET A 1 1.18 0.88 -3.45
N HIS A 2 1.94 0.31 -4.39
CA HIS A 2 2.13 -1.15 -4.49
C HIS A 2 2.67 -1.84 -3.21
N LYS A 3 3.59 -1.21 -2.48
CA LYS A 3 4.03 -1.67 -1.14
C LYS A 3 2.85 -1.88 -0.17
N GLN A 4 1.89 -0.95 -0.15
CA GLN A 4 0.68 -1.06 0.68
C GLN A 4 -0.26 -2.16 0.19
N MET A 5 -0.37 -2.39 -1.13
CA MET A 5 -1.12 -3.54 -1.66
C MET A 5 -0.51 -4.86 -1.19
N LEU A 6 0.82 -4.97 -1.21
CA LEU A 6 1.54 -6.17 -0.75
C LEU A 6 1.39 -6.40 0.75
N ALA A 7 1.53 -5.36 1.57
CA ALA A 7 1.36 -5.46 3.03
C ALA A 7 -0.06 -5.92 3.40
N ARG A 8 -1.07 -5.35 2.73
CA ARG A 8 -2.48 -5.76 2.90
C ARG A 8 -2.69 -7.20 2.44
N TYR A 9 -2.17 -7.57 1.27
CA TYR A 9 -2.30 -8.93 0.75
C TYR A 9 -1.59 -9.97 1.62
N ASP A 10 -0.40 -9.67 2.16
CA ASP A 10 0.28 -10.54 3.11
C ASP A 10 -0.52 -10.70 4.40
N ALA A 11 -1.14 -9.62 4.91
CA ALA A 11 -2.04 -9.70 6.05
C ALA A 11 -3.25 -10.62 5.78
N GLU A 12 -3.83 -10.59 4.58
CA GLU A 12 -4.89 -11.53 4.20
C GLU A 12 -4.36 -12.98 4.11
N ARG A 13 -3.16 -13.17 3.57
CA ARG A 13 -2.54 -14.51 3.43
C ARG A 13 -2.31 -15.15 4.79
N VAL A 14 -1.69 -14.43 5.72
CA VAL A 14 -1.42 -14.98 7.06
C VAL A 14 -2.72 -15.23 7.84
N ALA A 15 -3.78 -14.45 7.59
CA ALA A 15 -5.10 -14.67 8.18
C ALA A 15 -5.72 -16.01 7.76
N ILE A 16 -5.39 -16.51 6.57
CA ILE A 16 -5.87 -17.81 6.06
C ILE A 16 -4.80 -18.91 6.14
N GLY A 17 -3.73 -18.70 6.92
CA GLY A 17 -2.68 -19.70 7.14
C GLY A 17 -1.70 -19.88 5.97
N LEU A 18 -1.60 -18.91 5.07
CA LEU A 18 -0.60 -18.88 4.01
C LEU A 18 0.60 -18.00 4.40
N ASP A 19 1.81 -18.43 4.02
CA ASP A 19 3.01 -17.61 4.15
C ASP A 19 2.92 -16.32 3.31
N PRO A 20 3.59 -15.23 3.71
CA PRO A 20 3.76 -14.03 2.88
C PRO A 20 4.20 -14.33 1.45
N VAL A 21 3.89 -13.42 0.53
CA VAL A 21 4.17 -13.61 -0.90
C VAL A 21 5.67 -13.79 -1.15
N VAL A 22 6.01 -14.86 -1.88
CA VAL A 22 7.36 -15.10 -2.37
C VAL A 22 7.59 -14.34 -3.68
N PRO A 23 8.67 -13.54 -3.80
CA PRO A 23 9.00 -12.82 -5.04
C PRO A 23 9.20 -13.78 -6.22
N LEU A 24 8.91 -13.29 -7.44
CA LEU A 24 9.23 -13.98 -8.68
C LEU A 24 10.69 -13.70 -9.10
N ARG A 25 11.68 -14.34 -8.44
CA ARG A 25 13.12 -14.08 -8.67
C ARG A 25 13.68 -14.73 -9.92
N ASP A 26 13.27 -15.98 -10.18
CA ASP A 26 13.67 -16.71 -11.38
C ASP A 26 12.51 -16.72 -12.37
N TYR A 27 12.72 -16.04 -13.49
CA TYR A 27 11.74 -15.93 -14.56
C TYR A 27 11.62 -17.24 -15.37
N LYS A 28 12.60 -18.14 -15.28
CA LYS A 28 12.61 -19.43 -15.98
C LYS A 28 11.87 -20.51 -15.23
N GLU A 29 11.71 -20.35 -13.91
CA GLU A 29 10.99 -21.30 -13.08
C GLU A 29 9.47 -21.24 -13.35
N PRO A 30 8.77 -22.37 -13.28
CA PRO A 30 7.31 -22.41 -13.29
C PRO A 30 6.70 -21.53 -12.19
N ILE A 31 5.67 -20.76 -12.53
CA ILE A 31 4.85 -20.05 -11.54
C ILE A 31 3.79 -21.04 -11.04
N PRO A 32 3.84 -21.53 -9.79
CA PRO A 32 2.96 -22.60 -9.32
C PRO A 32 1.49 -22.22 -9.35
N GLU A 33 1.16 -20.98 -8.99
CA GLU A 33 -0.21 -20.50 -8.96
C GLU A 33 -0.79 -20.48 -10.38
N GLY A 34 -2.04 -20.87 -10.60
CA GLY A 34 -2.77 -20.56 -11.82
C GLY A 34 -3.79 -19.44 -11.57
N TYR A 35 -4.39 -18.92 -12.63
CA TYR A 35 -5.54 -18.03 -12.50
C TYR A 35 -6.49 -18.19 -13.69
N LEU A 36 -7.76 -18.47 -13.39
CA LEU A 36 -8.85 -18.51 -14.36
C LEU A 36 -9.80 -17.33 -14.08
N PRO A 37 -9.87 -16.33 -14.97
CA PRO A 37 -10.77 -15.19 -14.78
C PRO A 37 -12.24 -15.62 -14.72
N ASN A 38 -13.05 -14.92 -13.90
CA ASN A 38 -14.50 -15.10 -13.89
C ASN A 38 -15.10 -14.80 -15.29
N LYS A 39 -16.07 -15.60 -15.73
CA LYS A 39 -16.81 -15.44 -17.00
C LYS A 39 -17.37 -14.03 -17.25
N TYR A 40 -17.72 -13.26 -16.22
CA TYR A 40 -18.23 -11.88 -16.36
C TYR A 40 -17.14 -10.83 -16.59
N LEU A 41 -15.86 -11.18 -16.38
CA LEU A 41 -14.73 -10.34 -16.80
C LEU A 41 -14.49 -10.48 -18.31
N LEU A 42 -15.13 -11.43 -18.99
CA LEU A 42 -15.11 -11.61 -20.43
C LEU A 42 -16.34 -10.91 -21.04
N ARG A 43 -16.25 -10.28 -22.23
CA ARG A 43 -17.47 -9.89 -22.96
C ARG A 43 -18.15 -11.17 -23.45
N TYR A 44 -19.05 -11.70 -22.64
CA TYR A 44 -19.93 -12.82 -22.97
C TYR A 44 -21.14 -12.34 -23.80
N ASN A 45 -21.65 -13.20 -24.69
CA ASN A 45 -23.05 -13.18 -25.12
C ASN A 45 -23.63 -14.60 -24.96
N LYS A 46 -24.97 -14.73 -24.91
CA LYS A 46 -25.72 -15.99 -24.63
C LYS A 46 -25.37 -17.19 -25.54
N GLU A 47 -24.60 -16.97 -26.60
CA GLU A 47 -24.22 -17.98 -27.60
C GLU A 47 -22.80 -18.56 -27.36
N SER A 48 -22.02 -17.99 -26.43
CA SER A 48 -20.61 -18.37 -26.21
C SER A 48 -20.49 -19.68 -25.41
N LYS A 49 -19.71 -20.65 -25.92
CA LYS A 49 -19.37 -21.94 -25.28
C LYS A 49 -18.12 -21.82 -24.39
N ILE A 50 -17.86 -22.80 -23.51
CA ILE A 50 -16.66 -22.82 -22.64
C ILE A 50 -15.35 -22.67 -23.42
N ASN A 51 -15.27 -23.23 -24.62
CA ASN A 51 -14.08 -23.11 -25.47
C ASN A 51 -13.90 -21.68 -26.04
N ASP A 52 -14.97 -20.88 -26.10
CA ASP A 52 -14.95 -19.48 -26.55
C ASP A 52 -14.51 -18.52 -25.41
N LEU A 53 -14.50 -18.98 -24.16
CA LEU A 53 -14.03 -18.22 -22.98
C LEU A 53 -12.51 -17.96 -23.01
N GLN A 54 -11.78 -18.65 -23.88
CA GLN A 54 -10.33 -18.53 -24.06
C GLN A 54 -9.92 -17.31 -24.91
N ASP A 55 -10.87 -16.64 -25.57
CA ASP A 55 -10.56 -15.69 -26.64
C ASP A 55 -10.53 -14.21 -26.19
N LYS A 56 -10.78 -13.85 -24.91
CA LYS A 56 -10.84 -12.42 -24.50
C LYS A 56 -10.09 -11.96 -23.24
N TYR A 57 -9.78 -12.80 -22.26
CA TYR A 57 -8.76 -12.49 -21.27
C TYR A 57 -8.03 -13.78 -20.96
N ASP A 58 -6.70 -13.70 -20.99
CA ASP A 58 -5.87 -14.87 -20.86
C ASP A 58 -5.99 -15.48 -19.47
N TYR A 59 -6.13 -16.81 -19.42
CA TYR A 59 -6.02 -17.59 -18.19
C TYR A 59 -4.59 -18.09 -18.07
N ARG A 60 -4.11 -18.29 -16.84
CA ARG A 60 -2.77 -18.83 -16.60
C ARG A 60 -2.90 -20.19 -15.95
N LEU A 61 -2.41 -21.24 -16.60
CA LEU A 61 -2.41 -22.57 -16.00
C LEU A 61 -1.39 -22.63 -14.84
N PRO A 62 -1.66 -23.42 -13.78
CA PRO A 62 -0.67 -23.72 -12.76
C PRO A 62 0.63 -24.23 -13.37
N TYR A 63 1.77 -23.86 -12.78
CA TYR A 63 3.11 -24.23 -13.25
C TYR A 63 3.42 -23.80 -14.70
N SER A 64 2.71 -22.78 -15.20
CA SER A 64 3.10 -22.14 -16.44
C SER A 64 4.45 -21.46 -16.26
N LYS A 65 5.35 -21.65 -17.22
CA LYS A 65 6.70 -21.08 -17.22
C LYS A 65 6.95 -20.27 -18.48
N ILE A 66 7.94 -19.39 -18.43
CA ILE A 66 8.45 -18.75 -19.63
C ILE A 66 9.19 -19.81 -20.47
N VAL A 67 8.73 -20.07 -21.70
CA VAL A 67 9.36 -21.06 -22.58
C VAL A 67 10.43 -20.38 -23.44
N GLU A 68 11.71 -20.55 -23.08
CA GLU A 68 12.83 -20.34 -23.99
C GLU A 68 12.83 -21.48 -25.03
N LYS A 69 12.77 -21.17 -26.34
CA LYS A 69 13.05 -22.17 -27.39
C LYS A 69 14.54 -22.14 -27.77
N ASN A 70 15.16 -23.32 -27.88
CA ASN A 70 16.61 -23.58 -27.97
C ASN A 70 17.37 -22.82 -29.07
N SER A 71 18.65 -22.55 -28.80
CA SER A 71 19.61 -21.84 -29.66
C SER A 71 20.05 -22.59 -30.92
N LYS A 72 20.07 -23.93 -30.93
CA LYS A 72 20.49 -24.72 -32.11
C LYS A 72 19.57 -24.53 -33.32
N GLU A 73 18.28 -24.25 -33.13
CA GLU A 73 17.37 -23.90 -34.23
C GLU A 73 17.69 -22.51 -34.82
N ILE A 74 18.41 -21.63 -34.10
CA ILE A 74 18.61 -20.22 -34.51
C ILE A 74 19.75 -20.09 -35.53
N ASP A 75 20.82 -20.89 -35.40
CA ASP A 75 21.99 -20.83 -36.29
C ASP A 75 21.73 -21.47 -37.66
N GLU A 76 20.95 -22.55 -37.72
CA GLU A 76 20.50 -23.12 -39.00
C GLU A 76 19.56 -22.16 -39.77
N LEU A 77 18.87 -21.27 -39.05
CA LEU A 77 17.88 -20.36 -39.62
C LEU A 77 18.43 -19.00 -40.05
N SER A 78 19.56 -18.57 -39.49
CA SER A 78 20.31 -17.37 -39.92
C SER A 78 21.11 -17.63 -41.20
N ALA A 79 21.57 -18.88 -41.40
CA ALA A 79 22.14 -19.33 -42.67
C ALA A 79 21.13 -19.28 -43.82
N LEU A 80 19.87 -19.67 -43.56
CA LEU A 80 18.75 -19.61 -44.52
C LEU A 80 18.25 -18.18 -44.85
N GLU A 81 18.56 -17.18 -44.00
CA GLU A 81 18.18 -15.77 -44.21
C GLU A 81 19.15 -15.01 -45.13
N LYS A 82 20.42 -15.43 -45.21
CA LYS A 82 21.38 -14.86 -46.17
C LYS A 82 21.06 -15.21 -47.62
N GLU A 83 20.30 -16.28 -47.86
CA GLU A 83 20.06 -16.81 -49.20
C GLU A 83 18.72 -16.37 -49.82
N ASN A 84 17.79 -15.77 -49.06
CA ASN A 84 16.45 -15.42 -49.56
C ASN A 84 16.04 -13.97 -49.32
N ARG A 85 16.61 -13.07 -50.13
CA ARG A 85 16.19 -11.67 -50.26
C ARG A 85 14.93 -11.54 -51.13
N LYS A 86 13.82 -12.18 -50.72
CA LYS A 86 12.42 -11.95 -51.16
C LYS A 86 11.52 -13.07 -50.63
N MET A 87 10.97 -12.93 -49.42
CA MET A 87 9.59 -13.36 -49.11
C MET A 87 9.16 -13.03 -47.68
N ARG A 88 7.92 -12.57 -47.55
CA ARG A 88 7.14 -12.50 -46.30
C ARG A 88 6.92 -13.92 -45.75
N LEU A 89 7.41 -14.19 -44.54
CA LEU A 89 7.01 -15.18 -43.50
C LEU A 89 8.28 -15.50 -42.68
N ARG A 90 8.40 -15.25 -41.37
CA ARG A 90 7.69 -15.94 -40.28
C ARG A 90 7.72 -15.10 -38.97
N LEU A 91 6.57 -14.53 -38.58
CA LEU A 91 6.34 -13.81 -37.32
C LEU A 91 6.65 -14.62 -36.05
N GLY A 92 6.56 -15.95 -36.12
CA GLY A 92 6.85 -16.85 -34.99
C GLY A 92 8.33 -16.97 -34.61
N LYS A 93 9.28 -16.47 -35.42
CA LYS A 93 10.70 -16.39 -35.05
C LYS A 93 11.05 -15.03 -34.41
N ARG A 94 10.43 -13.96 -34.90
CA ARG A 94 10.56 -12.59 -34.36
C ARG A 94 10.01 -12.49 -32.93
N GLN A 95 8.86 -13.11 -32.64
CA GLN A 95 8.32 -13.21 -31.28
C GLN A 95 9.22 -13.99 -30.30
N ARG A 96 9.91 -15.04 -30.77
CA ARG A 96 10.86 -15.80 -29.93
C ARG A 96 12.11 -14.99 -29.61
N MET A 97 12.62 -14.26 -30.60
CA MET A 97 13.72 -13.33 -30.43
C MET A 97 13.33 -12.18 -29.50
N ILE A 98 12.12 -11.62 -29.65
CA ILE A 98 11.56 -10.60 -28.75
C ILE A 98 11.45 -11.16 -27.34
N LEU A 99 10.78 -12.30 -27.10
CA LEU A 99 10.63 -12.85 -25.75
C LEU A 99 11.99 -13.15 -25.08
N LYS A 100 12.96 -13.68 -25.84
CA LYS A 100 14.34 -13.88 -25.35
C LYS A 100 15.04 -12.55 -25.03
N ILE A 101 14.86 -11.51 -25.87
CA ILE A 101 15.35 -10.15 -25.61
C ILE A 101 14.65 -9.54 -24.38
N LEU A 102 13.35 -9.80 -24.19
CA LEU A 102 12.60 -9.31 -23.04
C LEU A 102 13.05 -9.99 -21.75
N ILE A 103 13.31 -11.31 -21.75
CA ILE A 103 13.82 -12.04 -20.57
C ILE A 103 15.26 -11.64 -20.26
N LEU A 104 16.14 -11.61 -21.27
CA LEU A 104 17.53 -11.19 -21.09
C LEU A 104 17.61 -9.73 -20.66
N GLY A 105 16.78 -8.87 -21.26
CA GLY A 105 16.60 -7.48 -20.86
C GLY A 105 16.09 -7.36 -19.42
N LEU A 106 15.06 -8.12 -19.04
CA LEU A 106 14.57 -8.17 -17.67
C LEU A 106 15.64 -8.61 -16.69
N GLN A 107 16.37 -9.68 -16.98
CA GLN A 107 17.41 -10.21 -16.10
C GLN A 107 18.59 -9.24 -15.98
N GLN A 108 18.99 -8.62 -17.09
CA GLN A 108 20.02 -7.58 -17.11
C GLN A 108 19.56 -6.34 -16.32
N SER A 109 18.36 -5.83 -16.60
CA SER A 109 17.74 -4.72 -15.87
C SER A 109 17.63 -5.01 -14.38
N THR A 110 17.16 -6.20 -14.00
CA THR A 110 17.01 -6.61 -12.59
C THR A 110 18.37 -6.63 -11.91
N ASN A 111 19.37 -7.31 -12.49
CA ASN A 111 20.71 -7.41 -11.92
C ASN A 111 21.39 -6.04 -11.82
N GLN A 112 21.28 -5.23 -12.87
CA GLN A 112 21.88 -3.90 -12.91
C GLN A 112 21.21 -2.96 -11.91
N LEU A 113 19.88 -2.95 -11.80
CA LEU A 113 19.16 -2.17 -10.79
C LEU A 113 19.46 -2.65 -9.38
N MET A 114 19.55 -3.96 -9.16
CA MET A 114 19.90 -4.53 -7.86
C MET A 114 21.32 -4.15 -7.42
N MET A 115 22.26 -3.99 -8.36
CA MET A 115 23.62 -3.55 -8.09
C MET A 115 23.77 -2.02 -7.96
N GLU A 116 23.11 -1.25 -8.84
CA GLU A 116 23.30 0.20 -8.93
C GLU A 116 22.36 1.01 -8.03
N SER A 117 21.21 0.47 -7.62
CA SER A 117 20.28 1.12 -6.66
C SER A 117 20.98 1.50 -5.36
N PHE A 118 21.92 0.66 -4.89
CA PHE A 118 22.77 0.93 -3.74
C PHE A 118 23.57 2.23 -3.91
N THR A 119 24.29 2.35 -5.03
CA THR A 119 25.14 3.52 -5.32
C THR A 119 24.29 4.77 -5.52
N TYR A 120 23.12 4.60 -6.11
CA TYR A 120 22.23 5.68 -6.47
C TYR A 120 21.61 6.37 -5.25
N VAL A 121 20.90 5.60 -4.42
CA VAL A 121 20.23 6.12 -3.22
C VAL A 121 21.25 6.64 -2.21
N LYS A 122 22.40 5.96 -2.06
CA LYS A 122 23.47 6.41 -1.15
C LYS A 122 24.05 7.78 -1.55
N LYS A 123 24.14 8.10 -2.83
CA LYS A 123 24.72 9.37 -3.32
C LYS A 123 23.71 10.52 -3.32
N ARG A 124 22.43 10.25 -3.57
CA ARG A 124 21.42 11.29 -3.84
C ARG A 124 20.28 11.37 -2.82
N ASN A 125 20.06 10.34 -2.00
CA ASN A 125 18.94 10.23 -1.06
C ASN A 125 17.57 10.55 -1.73
N ASP A 126 17.37 10.03 -2.94
CA ASP A 126 16.22 10.35 -3.81
C ASP A 126 15.43 9.07 -4.18
N PRO A 127 14.48 8.66 -3.31
CA PRO A 127 13.67 7.46 -3.53
C PRO A 127 12.66 7.61 -4.67
N ASP A 128 12.16 8.82 -4.94
CA ASP A 128 11.24 9.08 -6.05
C ASP A 128 11.93 8.76 -7.38
N LYS A 129 13.16 9.20 -7.55
CA LYS A 129 13.94 8.91 -8.76
C LYS A 129 14.25 7.43 -8.93
N LEU A 130 14.52 6.69 -7.84
CA LEU A 130 14.63 5.22 -7.92
C LEU A 130 13.32 4.58 -8.40
N GLY A 131 12.16 5.08 -7.92
CA GLY A 131 10.85 4.64 -8.40
C GLY A 131 10.67 4.87 -9.91
N ARG A 132 11.07 6.06 -10.39
CA ARG A 132 11.06 6.40 -11.83
C ARG A 132 12.01 5.51 -12.62
N THR A 133 13.15 5.13 -12.08
CA THR A 133 14.06 4.18 -12.75
C THR A 133 13.41 2.80 -12.95
N ILE A 134 12.72 2.30 -11.92
CA ILE A 134 12.08 0.98 -11.95
C ILE A 134 10.87 0.96 -12.90
N ASN A 135 10.15 2.09 -12.98
CA ASN A 135 8.98 2.28 -13.81
C ASN A 135 8.97 3.68 -14.46
N PRO A 136 9.76 3.89 -15.53
CA PRO A 136 9.90 5.22 -16.12
C PRO A 136 8.62 5.58 -16.89
N ASP A 137 7.97 6.66 -16.45
CA ASP A 137 6.68 7.10 -16.99
C ASP A 137 6.84 7.72 -18.40
N GLN A 138 5.72 7.84 -19.13
CA GLN A 138 5.63 8.54 -20.42
C GLN A 138 5.22 10.01 -20.28
N PHE A 139 4.77 10.43 -19.09
CA PHE A 139 4.15 11.75 -18.87
C PHE A 139 5.06 12.79 -18.17
N ASN A 140 6.38 12.53 -18.10
CA ASN A 140 7.32 13.44 -17.47
C ASN A 140 7.73 14.58 -18.43
N HIS A 141 8.04 15.75 -17.85
CA HIS A 141 8.49 16.92 -18.61
C HIS A 141 9.98 16.86 -18.99
N ASP A 142 10.78 16.02 -18.31
CA ASP A 142 12.21 15.85 -18.56
C ASP A 142 12.49 14.59 -19.41
N LYS A 143 12.35 14.74 -20.73
CA LYS A 143 12.37 13.63 -21.69
C LYS A 143 13.76 13.02 -21.88
N ASP A 144 14.82 13.80 -21.69
CA ASP A 144 16.19 13.40 -22.02
C ASP A 144 16.76 12.49 -20.94
N GLU A 145 16.57 12.85 -19.66
CA GLU A 145 16.97 11.98 -18.55
C GLU A 145 16.14 10.68 -18.56
N ASP A 146 14.82 10.74 -18.71
CA ASP A 146 14.01 9.51 -18.75
C ASP A 146 14.41 8.59 -19.92
N GLN A 147 14.83 9.14 -21.06
CA GLN A 147 15.30 8.35 -22.20
C GLN A 147 16.68 7.73 -21.95
N GLU A 148 17.63 8.46 -21.35
CA GLU A 148 18.93 7.91 -20.93
C GLU A 148 18.73 6.73 -19.97
N TRP A 149 17.83 6.88 -19.01
CA TRP A 149 17.54 5.88 -17.99
C TRP A 149 16.79 4.68 -18.57
N LYS A 150 15.82 4.88 -19.47
CA LYS A 150 15.18 3.80 -20.25
C LYS A 150 16.20 3.03 -21.07
N ASN A 151 17.16 3.72 -21.70
CA ASN A 151 18.23 3.09 -22.46
C ASN A 151 19.19 2.29 -21.56
N LYS A 152 19.48 2.79 -20.36
CA LYS A 152 20.43 2.19 -19.42
C LYS A 152 19.85 1.02 -18.63
N TYR A 153 18.62 1.11 -18.14
CA TYR A 153 18.02 0.13 -17.22
C TYR A 153 16.74 -0.52 -17.72
N GLY A 154 16.25 -0.16 -18.91
CA GLY A 154 14.99 -0.68 -19.44
C GLY A 154 13.75 -0.21 -18.67
N MET A 155 12.68 -1.00 -18.73
CA MET A 155 11.39 -0.71 -18.07
C MET A 155 10.96 -1.88 -17.19
N LEU A 156 11.73 -2.18 -16.14
CA LEU A 156 11.60 -3.41 -15.35
C LEU A 156 10.13 -3.73 -15.02
N HIS A 157 9.44 -2.81 -14.34
CA HIS A 157 8.04 -2.98 -13.91
C HIS A 157 7.09 -3.38 -15.05
N ILE A 158 7.02 -2.58 -16.12
CA ILE A 158 6.15 -2.82 -17.28
C ILE A 158 6.56 -4.09 -18.02
N GLN A 159 7.86 -4.31 -18.15
CA GLN A 159 8.41 -5.44 -18.87
C GLN A 159 8.05 -6.77 -18.20
N GLY A 160 7.93 -6.81 -16.87
CA GLY A 160 7.43 -7.97 -16.15
C GLY A 160 5.96 -8.22 -16.39
N HIS A 161 5.11 -7.18 -16.40
CA HIS A 161 3.70 -7.31 -16.78
C HIS A 161 3.55 -7.88 -18.20
N ILE A 162 4.34 -7.38 -19.16
CA ILE A 162 4.37 -7.92 -20.54
C ILE A 162 4.83 -9.37 -20.55
N THR A 163 5.87 -9.68 -19.79
CA THR A 163 6.46 -11.02 -19.80
C THR A 163 5.52 -12.06 -19.19
N ILE A 164 4.92 -11.77 -18.03
CA ILE A 164 3.95 -12.67 -17.38
C ILE A 164 2.65 -12.75 -18.18
N GLY A 165 2.20 -11.64 -18.79
CA GLY A 165 1.08 -11.64 -19.72
C GLY A 165 1.30 -12.50 -20.98
N ASN A 166 2.55 -12.94 -21.23
CA ASN A 166 2.91 -13.88 -22.29
C ASN A 166 3.24 -15.30 -21.77
N ILE A 167 3.17 -15.55 -20.45
CA ILE A 167 3.33 -16.88 -19.83
C ILE A 167 2.04 -17.67 -20.07
N VAL A 168 2.02 -18.31 -21.25
CA VAL A 168 0.98 -19.22 -21.75
C VAL A 168 -0.37 -18.53 -22.00
N GLY A 169 -0.46 -17.92 -23.19
CA GLY A 169 -1.68 -17.52 -23.87
C GLY A 169 -1.77 -18.08 -25.28
N ASN A 170 -2.59 -19.12 -25.42
CA ASN A 170 -3.14 -19.74 -26.63
C ASN A 170 -2.31 -19.65 -27.96
N LYS A 171 -1.66 -20.77 -28.33
CA LYS A 171 -1.07 -20.96 -29.68
C LYS A 171 -2.08 -20.60 -30.79
N GLU A 172 -3.37 -20.83 -30.60
CA GLU A 172 -4.43 -20.48 -31.56
C GLU A 172 -4.70 -18.97 -31.64
N VAL A 173 -4.68 -18.21 -30.53
CA VAL A 173 -4.78 -16.74 -30.57
C VAL A 173 -3.55 -16.15 -31.27
N ILE A 174 -2.36 -16.64 -30.93
CA ILE A 174 -1.12 -16.27 -31.63
C ILE A 174 -1.19 -16.67 -33.11
N ASN A 175 -1.86 -17.77 -33.47
CA ASN A 175 -2.03 -18.20 -34.86
C ASN A 175 -3.11 -17.39 -35.61
N LYS A 176 -4.20 -16.96 -34.96
CA LYS A 176 -5.22 -16.05 -35.50
C LYS A 176 -4.65 -14.64 -35.73
N ILE A 177 -3.82 -14.13 -34.81
CA ILE A 177 -3.10 -12.85 -34.97
C ILE A 177 -2.13 -12.90 -36.16
N LYS A 178 -1.46 -14.04 -36.41
CA LYS A 178 -0.59 -14.22 -37.58
C LYS A 178 -1.33 -14.16 -38.92
N GLN A 179 -2.66 -14.35 -38.91
CA GLN A 179 -3.48 -14.41 -40.12
C GLN A 179 -4.17 -13.07 -40.45
N ASN A 180 -4.24 -12.10 -39.52
CA ASN A 180 -4.94 -10.82 -39.76
C ASN A 180 -4.20 -9.61 -39.16
N GLN A 181 -3.73 -8.69 -40.02
CA GLN A 181 -2.92 -7.51 -39.64
C GLN A 181 -3.70 -6.38 -38.95
N THR A 182 -5.04 -6.41 -38.97
CA THR A 182 -5.92 -5.38 -38.37
C THR A 182 -6.24 -5.61 -36.89
N ILE A 183 -5.85 -6.76 -36.32
CA ILE A 183 -6.22 -7.19 -34.97
C ILE A 183 -5.21 -6.74 -33.89
N GLU A 184 -4.08 -6.12 -34.23
CA GLU A 184 -3.15 -5.56 -33.23
C GLU A 184 -3.83 -4.59 -32.24
N SER A 185 -4.91 -3.92 -32.64
CA SER A 185 -5.72 -3.04 -31.79
C SER A 185 -6.81 -3.77 -30.97
N HIS A 186 -7.05 -5.06 -31.22
CA HIS A 186 -8.15 -5.85 -30.65
C HIS A 186 -7.70 -7.16 -29.98
N ALA A 187 -6.40 -7.47 -29.99
CA ALA A 187 -5.85 -8.59 -29.23
C ALA A 187 -6.20 -8.39 -27.74
N PRO A 188 -6.75 -9.39 -27.06
CA PRO A 188 -7.09 -9.23 -25.67
C PRO A 188 -5.81 -9.10 -24.87
N LYS A 189 -5.61 -7.93 -24.25
CA LYS A 189 -4.53 -7.74 -23.29
C LYS A 189 -4.75 -8.77 -22.18
N GLY A 190 -3.87 -9.76 -22.05
CA GLY A 190 -3.96 -10.78 -20.99
C GLY A 190 -4.19 -10.13 -19.63
N LEU A 191 -4.83 -10.83 -18.68
CA LEU A 191 -5.33 -10.23 -17.43
C LEU A 191 -4.32 -9.29 -16.75
N ILE A 192 -3.04 -9.69 -16.73
CA ILE A 192 -1.95 -8.93 -16.10
C ILE A 192 -1.63 -7.60 -16.80
N LEU A 193 -1.92 -7.47 -18.10
CA LEU A 193 -1.75 -6.24 -18.88
C LEU A 193 -2.93 -5.27 -18.77
N ASN A 194 -4.03 -5.68 -18.14
CA ASN A 194 -5.17 -4.81 -17.88
C ASN A 194 -5.12 -4.29 -16.43
N VAL A 195 -4.77 -3.01 -16.26
CA VAL A 195 -4.57 -2.37 -14.95
C VAL A 195 -5.79 -2.45 -14.02
N SER A 196 -7.01 -2.52 -14.57
CA SER A 196 -8.24 -2.56 -13.77
C SER A 196 -8.53 -3.94 -13.17
N ILE A 197 -7.88 -5.00 -13.67
CA ILE A 197 -8.12 -6.39 -13.26
C ILE A 197 -6.83 -7.19 -12.98
N THR A 198 -5.66 -6.61 -13.23
CA THR A 198 -4.35 -7.23 -12.99
C THR A 198 -4.15 -7.73 -11.55
N PRO A 199 -4.63 -7.05 -10.49
CA PRO A 199 -4.45 -7.53 -9.12
C PRO A 199 -5.26 -8.78 -8.77
N LYS A 200 -6.05 -9.32 -9.72
CA LYS A 200 -6.80 -10.56 -9.50
C LYS A 200 -5.94 -11.83 -9.74
N ASP A 201 -4.86 -11.76 -10.52
CA ASP A 201 -3.93 -12.90 -10.70
C ASP A 201 -2.88 -12.92 -9.58
N PRO A 202 -2.70 -14.03 -8.84
CA PRO A 202 -1.63 -14.15 -7.83
C PRO A 202 -0.22 -13.80 -8.32
N ALA A 203 0.08 -14.00 -9.60
CA ALA A 203 1.38 -13.62 -10.18
C ALA A 203 1.63 -12.11 -10.15
N PHE A 204 0.58 -11.28 -10.10
CA PHE A 204 0.71 -9.83 -9.85
C PHE A 204 1.46 -9.59 -8.54
N PHE A 205 1.06 -10.23 -7.44
CA PHE A 205 1.68 -9.98 -6.14
C PHE A 205 3.10 -10.53 -6.10
N ARG A 206 3.39 -11.67 -6.74
CA ARG A 206 4.77 -12.20 -6.82
C ARG A 206 5.70 -11.29 -7.61
N TRP A 207 5.22 -10.73 -8.72
CA TRP A 207 5.94 -9.74 -9.51
C TRP A 207 6.18 -8.46 -8.73
N HIS A 208 5.13 -7.92 -8.13
CA HIS A 208 5.21 -6.68 -7.33
C HIS A 208 6.07 -6.86 -6.09
N ARG A 209 6.14 -8.06 -5.49
CA ARG A 209 7.06 -8.35 -4.39
C ARG A 209 8.52 -8.27 -4.85
N LEU A 210 8.86 -8.75 -6.05
CA LEU A 210 10.20 -8.56 -6.61
C LEU A 210 10.52 -7.09 -6.82
N VAL A 211 9.57 -6.32 -7.39
CA VAL A 211 9.72 -4.89 -7.62
C VAL A 211 9.94 -4.15 -6.30
N ASP A 212 9.16 -4.48 -5.27
CA ASP A 212 9.29 -3.94 -3.91
C ASP A 212 10.62 -4.32 -3.26
N GLU A 213 11.09 -5.57 -3.39
CA GLU A 213 12.43 -5.97 -2.92
C GLU A 213 13.55 -5.20 -3.62
N THR A 214 13.43 -5.00 -4.93
CA THR A 214 14.39 -4.21 -5.72
C THR A 214 14.45 -2.76 -5.25
N PHE A 215 13.29 -2.14 -5.03
CA PHE A 215 13.21 -0.79 -4.47
C PHE A 215 13.80 -0.73 -3.07
N ASN A 216 13.39 -1.64 -2.18
CA ASN A 216 13.80 -1.63 -0.79
C ASN A 216 15.29 -1.91 -0.60
N ARG A 217 15.94 -2.69 -1.47
CA ARG A 217 17.41 -2.86 -1.42
C ARG A 217 18.14 -1.52 -1.51
N GLY A 218 17.63 -0.58 -2.31
CA GLY A 218 18.13 0.79 -2.35
C GLY A 218 17.82 1.55 -1.05
N MET A 219 16.63 1.36 -0.48
CA MET A 219 16.22 2.02 0.77
C MET A 219 16.99 1.52 2.00
N GLU A 220 17.43 0.26 2.04
CA GLU A 220 18.17 -0.34 3.17
C GLU A 220 19.55 0.29 3.41
N VAL A 221 20.06 1.11 2.48
CA VAL A 221 21.32 1.85 2.66
C VAL A 221 21.13 3.15 3.44
N LEU A 222 19.89 3.60 3.59
CA LEU A 222 19.56 4.85 4.23
C LEU A 222 19.70 4.72 5.74
N LYS A 223 20.04 5.82 6.39
CA LYS A 223 20.04 5.88 7.84
C LYS A 223 18.60 5.70 8.36
N PRO A 224 18.42 5.04 9.51
CA PRO A 224 17.14 5.03 10.21
C PRO A 224 16.61 6.44 10.45
N CYS A 225 15.29 6.58 10.57
CA CYS A 225 14.67 7.85 10.95
C CYS A 225 15.24 8.35 12.27
N THR A 226 15.56 9.64 12.33
CA THR A 226 15.79 10.35 13.58
C THR A 226 14.54 11.13 13.93
N PHE A 227 14.00 10.95 15.13
CA PHE A 227 12.78 11.64 15.59
C PHE A 227 13.09 12.93 16.37
N ASN A 228 14.20 13.60 16.03
CA ASN A 228 14.66 14.80 16.73
C ASN A 228 13.76 16.02 16.50
N ASP A 229 12.94 15.96 15.46
CA ASP A 229 11.96 16.96 15.06
C ASP A 229 10.53 16.59 15.51
N ALA A 230 10.39 15.56 16.34
CA ALA A 230 9.12 15.21 16.96
C ALA A 230 8.58 16.39 17.77
N PRO A 231 7.28 16.70 17.65
CA PRO A 231 6.67 17.74 18.47
C PRO A 231 6.66 17.29 19.94
N ALA A 232 6.64 18.24 20.87
CA ALA A 232 6.62 17.98 22.31
C ALA A 232 5.22 17.49 22.77
N ILE A 233 4.79 16.33 22.28
CA ILE A 233 3.50 15.71 22.53
C ILE A 233 3.73 14.36 23.20
N THR A 234 2.90 14.02 24.18
CA THR A 234 2.91 12.72 24.84
C THR A 234 1.61 11.97 24.58
N ILE A 235 1.72 10.72 24.15
CA ILE A 235 0.62 9.75 24.00
C ILE A 235 1.10 8.37 24.48
N LYS A 236 0.22 7.58 25.10
CA LYS A 236 0.53 6.22 25.57
C LYS A 236 -0.42 5.19 24.98
N SER A 237 -0.08 3.91 25.12
CA SER A 237 -0.92 2.79 24.67
C SER A 237 -2.33 2.81 25.27
N CYS A 238 -2.45 3.16 26.56
CA CYS A 238 -3.74 3.29 27.26
C CYS A 238 -4.54 4.54 26.83
N ASP A 239 -3.94 5.43 26.04
CA ASP A 239 -4.60 6.62 25.50
C ASP A 239 -5.21 6.40 24.11
N ILE A 240 -5.13 5.18 23.58
CA ILE A 240 -5.80 4.80 22.33
C ILE A 240 -6.99 3.94 22.72
N LEU A 241 -8.22 4.32 22.41
CA LEU A 241 -9.41 3.47 22.51
C LEU A 241 -10.02 3.22 21.13
N LEU A 242 -10.60 2.04 20.95
CA LEU A 242 -11.41 1.69 19.79
C LEU A 242 -12.85 1.51 20.27
N ALA A 243 -13.83 1.98 19.51
CA ALA A 243 -15.25 1.77 19.84
C ALA A 243 -16.07 1.57 18.56
N PHE A 244 -17.08 0.71 18.62
CA PHE A 244 -18.00 0.56 17.49
C PHE A 244 -19.02 1.68 17.47
N LYS A 245 -19.38 2.13 16.27
CA LYS A 245 -20.36 3.19 16.05
C LYS A 245 -21.70 2.84 16.68
N ASP A 246 -22.22 1.64 16.47
CA ASP A 246 -23.51 1.21 16.99
C ASP A 246 -23.53 1.07 18.53
N GLN A 247 -22.38 0.84 19.16
CA GLN A 247 -22.27 0.86 20.62
C GLN A 247 -22.24 2.30 21.17
N LEU A 248 -21.55 3.22 20.46
CA LEU A 248 -21.56 4.65 20.78
C LEU A 248 -22.97 5.24 20.63
N GLU A 249 -23.71 4.85 19.59
CA GLU A 249 -25.11 5.24 19.39
C GLU A 249 -26.02 4.81 20.55
N ARG A 250 -25.75 3.66 21.19
CA ARG A 250 -26.54 3.20 22.36
C ARG A 250 -26.28 4.03 23.61
N VAL A 251 -25.04 4.44 23.86
CA VAL A 251 -24.68 5.19 25.08
C VAL A 251 -24.86 6.70 24.94
N CYS A 252 -24.80 7.22 23.72
CA CYS A 252 -24.97 8.64 23.43
C CYS A 252 -25.52 8.82 22.00
N PRO A 253 -26.84 8.64 21.78
CA PRO A 253 -27.45 8.77 20.45
C PRO A 253 -27.16 10.12 19.79
N ASP A 254 -27.26 11.22 20.54
CA ASP A 254 -27.03 12.58 20.04
C ASP A 254 -25.56 12.85 19.67
N GLY A 255 -24.64 11.99 20.10
CA GLY A 255 -23.21 12.09 19.77
C GLY A 255 -22.92 11.93 18.29
N ILE A 256 -23.83 11.38 17.48
CA ILE A 256 -23.63 11.30 16.02
C ILE A 256 -23.38 12.69 15.39
N HIS A 257 -23.97 13.76 15.95
CA HIS A 257 -23.90 15.12 15.41
C HIS A 257 -22.51 15.76 15.51
N ASP A 258 -21.72 15.37 16.52
CA ASP A 258 -20.34 15.82 16.69
C ASP A 258 -19.35 14.65 16.58
N ARG A 259 -19.80 13.51 16.05
CA ARG A 259 -19.02 12.28 15.94
C ARG A 259 -18.47 11.82 17.29
N TRP A 260 -19.25 11.97 18.35
CA TRP A 260 -18.93 11.60 19.73
C TRP A 260 -17.71 12.35 20.29
N GLN A 261 -17.36 13.51 19.74
CA GLN A 261 -16.26 14.32 20.23
C GLN A 261 -16.48 14.75 21.69
N LYS A 262 -17.62 15.37 22.01
CA LYS A 262 -17.96 15.77 23.39
C LYS A 262 -18.11 14.57 24.33
N TYR A 263 -18.68 13.47 23.83
CA TYR A 263 -18.80 12.23 24.60
C TYR A 263 -17.41 11.71 24.99
N GLY A 264 -16.48 11.67 24.03
CA GLY A 264 -15.07 11.36 24.26
C GLY A 264 -14.45 12.27 25.31
N GLU A 265 -14.54 13.59 25.13
CA GLU A 265 -13.97 14.57 26.07
C GLU A 265 -14.46 14.41 27.51
N THR A 266 -15.73 14.01 27.69
CA THR A 266 -16.34 13.89 29.03
C THR A 266 -16.11 12.51 29.65
N ASN A 267 -16.06 11.45 28.86
CA ASN A 267 -16.12 10.06 29.35
C ASN A 267 -14.83 9.26 29.10
N PHE A 268 -13.80 9.82 28.47
CA PHE A 268 -12.56 9.09 28.22
C PHE A 268 -11.96 8.56 29.54
N GLY A 269 -11.65 7.26 29.56
CA GLY A 269 -11.13 6.59 30.76
C GLY A 269 -12.20 6.13 31.76
N ASN A 270 -13.48 6.41 31.51
CA ASN A 270 -14.58 5.81 32.27
C ASN A 270 -14.59 4.29 32.03
N PRO A 271 -14.66 3.43 33.07
CA PRO A 271 -14.76 1.98 32.89
C PRO A 271 -15.95 1.53 32.04
N ASN A 272 -17.01 2.34 31.97
CA ASN A 272 -18.21 2.07 31.16
C ASN A 272 -18.13 2.69 29.75
N PHE A 273 -17.01 3.29 29.35
CA PHE A 273 -16.82 3.72 27.98
C PHE A 273 -16.90 2.47 27.07
N PRO A 274 -17.69 2.48 25.97
CA PRO A 274 -17.91 1.30 25.15
C PRO A 274 -16.70 1.00 24.25
N SER A 275 -15.53 0.80 24.86
CA SER A 275 -14.30 0.47 24.16
C SER A 275 -14.20 -1.03 23.89
N THR A 276 -13.41 -1.40 22.88
CA THR A 276 -13.18 -2.78 22.46
C THR A 276 -11.71 -3.01 22.12
N ASP A 277 -11.21 -4.21 22.40
CA ASP A 277 -9.92 -4.74 21.92
C ASP A 277 -10.07 -5.55 20.62
N ILE A 278 -11.29 -5.63 20.10
CA ILE A 278 -11.65 -6.44 18.95
C ILE A 278 -12.27 -5.51 17.91
N LEU A 279 -11.65 -5.44 16.74
CA LEU A 279 -12.27 -4.97 15.50
C LEU A 279 -12.73 -6.16 14.68
N GLN A 280 -13.59 -5.91 13.71
CA GLN A 280 -14.54 -6.93 13.34
C GLN A 280 -14.92 -6.77 11.85
N THR A 281 -14.81 -7.87 11.10
CA THR A 281 -15.13 -7.91 9.66
C THR A 281 -16.12 -9.03 9.35
N LYS A 282 -16.97 -8.83 8.33
CA LYS A 282 -17.86 -9.88 7.79
C LYS A 282 -17.81 -9.90 6.28
N ILE A 283 -18.23 -11.03 5.73
CA ILE A 283 -18.64 -11.13 4.34
C ILE A 283 -20.09 -10.68 4.23
N VAL A 284 -20.38 -9.78 3.30
CA VAL A 284 -21.73 -9.33 2.97
C VAL A 284 -22.05 -9.63 1.50
N PRO A 285 -23.30 -10.01 1.18
CA PRO A 285 -23.71 -10.19 -0.20
C PRO A 285 -23.94 -8.83 -0.89
N ARG A 286 -23.58 -8.75 -2.17
CA ARG A 286 -23.89 -7.62 -3.06
C ARG A 286 -24.36 -8.16 -4.41
N LYS A 287 -25.37 -7.51 -4.98
CA LYS A 287 -25.81 -7.78 -6.36
C LYS A 287 -25.14 -6.81 -7.31
N LEU A 288 -24.42 -7.33 -8.29
CA LEU A 288 -23.86 -6.59 -9.42
C LEU A 288 -24.77 -6.76 -10.65
N LYS A 289 -25.03 -5.68 -11.37
CA LYS A 289 -25.69 -5.77 -12.67
C LYS A 289 -24.75 -6.41 -13.67
N THR A 290 -25.19 -7.47 -14.32
CA THR A 290 -24.42 -8.05 -15.44
C THR A 290 -24.61 -7.21 -16.71
N PRO A 291 -23.68 -7.29 -17.69
CA PRO A 291 -23.86 -6.65 -19.00
C PRO A 291 -25.16 -7.07 -19.69
N ASP A 292 -25.63 -8.29 -19.43
CA ASP A 292 -26.96 -8.75 -19.78
C ASP A 292 -27.97 -8.11 -18.81
N LYS A 293 -28.56 -6.99 -19.23
CA LYS A 293 -29.42 -6.07 -18.43
C LYS A 293 -30.58 -6.71 -17.63
N ASP A 294 -30.82 -8.01 -17.79
CA ASP A 294 -31.90 -8.77 -17.16
C ASP A 294 -31.42 -9.74 -16.05
N LYS A 295 -30.13 -9.75 -15.70
CA LYS A 295 -29.59 -10.64 -14.65
C LYS A 295 -28.69 -9.91 -13.66
N ASP A 296 -29.02 -10.07 -12.38
CA ASP A 296 -28.14 -9.73 -11.27
C ASP A 296 -27.17 -10.90 -11.00
N LEU A 297 -25.90 -10.57 -10.78
CA LEU A 297 -24.91 -11.49 -10.24
C LEU A 297 -24.75 -11.21 -8.74
N GLU A 298 -25.06 -12.21 -7.93
CA GLU A 298 -24.72 -12.14 -6.50
C GLU A 298 -23.24 -12.42 -6.29
N ILE A 299 -22.56 -11.49 -5.64
CA ILE A 299 -21.17 -11.61 -5.20
C ILE A 299 -21.11 -11.44 -3.69
N GLN A 300 -20.00 -11.89 -3.12
CA GLN A 300 -19.66 -11.69 -1.72
C GLN A 300 -18.44 -10.79 -1.63
N HIS A 301 -18.42 -9.88 -0.66
CA HIS A 301 -17.24 -9.07 -0.36
C HIS A 301 -17.10 -8.83 1.14
N PHE A 302 -15.87 -8.55 1.58
CA PHE A 302 -15.61 -8.16 2.96
C PHE A 302 -16.17 -6.76 3.25
N TYR A 303 -16.53 -6.54 4.51
CA TYR A 303 -16.94 -5.27 5.06
C TYR A 303 -16.51 -5.18 6.53
N SER A 304 -15.97 -4.04 6.94
CA SER A 304 -15.59 -3.78 8.33
C SER A 304 -16.77 -3.17 9.08
N ARG A 305 -17.05 -3.62 10.32
CA ARG A 305 -18.01 -2.94 11.20
C ARG A 305 -17.54 -1.51 11.44
N GLU A 306 -18.45 -0.53 11.35
CA GLU A 306 -18.10 0.89 11.52
C GLU A 306 -17.56 1.14 12.93
N PHE A 307 -16.40 1.80 13.01
CA PHE A 307 -15.70 2.04 14.27
C PHE A 307 -15.05 3.42 14.33
N TYR A 308 -14.67 3.80 15.53
CA TYR A 308 -14.03 5.05 15.89
C TYR A 308 -12.73 4.77 16.64
N TYR A 309 -11.71 5.57 16.38
CA TYR A 309 -10.57 5.72 17.27
C TYR A 309 -10.85 6.90 18.20
N PHE A 310 -10.55 6.73 19.49
CA PHE A 310 -10.39 7.83 20.42
C PHE A 310 -8.93 7.91 20.83
N PHE A 311 -8.33 9.09 20.66
CA PHE A 311 -6.97 9.34 21.12
C PHE A 311 -7.02 10.35 22.26
N ARG A 312 -6.30 10.09 23.35
CA ARG A 312 -5.98 11.07 24.38
C ARG A 312 -4.50 11.43 24.30
N MET A 313 -4.17 12.69 24.48
CA MET A 313 -2.78 13.12 24.39
C MET A 313 -2.56 14.38 25.22
N LYS A 314 -1.29 14.65 25.54
CA LYS A 314 -0.88 15.87 26.23
C LYS A 314 0.04 16.69 25.35
N ASN A 315 -0.31 17.96 25.16
CA ASN A 315 0.54 18.93 24.50
C ASN A 315 1.49 19.58 25.52
N ASN A 316 2.80 19.31 25.40
CA ASN A 316 3.85 19.89 26.24
C ASN A 316 4.60 21.02 25.53
N THR A 317 4.11 21.51 24.38
CA THR A 317 4.73 22.59 23.61
C THR A 317 4.77 23.88 24.44
N LYS A 318 5.95 24.50 24.48
CA LYS A 318 6.19 25.78 25.15
C LYS A 318 6.80 26.78 24.17
N ARG A 319 6.39 28.03 24.30
CA ARG A 319 7.06 29.17 23.66
C ARG A 319 7.50 30.18 24.72
N ASN A 320 8.61 30.85 24.44
CA ASN A 320 9.07 31.95 25.28
C ASN A 320 8.26 33.21 24.98
N ARG A 321 7.66 33.80 26.02
CA ARG A 321 7.00 35.11 25.96
C ARG A 321 7.75 36.07 26.86
N PHE A 322 8.01 37.28 26.36
CA PHE A 322 8.55 38.34 27.20
C PHE A 322 7.50 38.80 28.21
N ASP A 323 7.87 38.76 29.49
CA ASP A 323 7.09 39.31 30.60
C ASP A 323 7.65 40.70 30.96
N PRO A 324 6.93 41.79 30.67
CA PRO A 324 7.38 43.15 30.99
C PRO A 324 7.58 43.40 32.49
N SER A 325 6.85 42.69 33.36
CA SER A 325 6.92 42.88 34.81
C SER A 325 8.20 42.32 35.41
N THR A 326 8.68 41.19 34.88
CA THR A 326 9.91 40.53 35.34
C THR A 326 11.12 40.79 34.44
N GLN A 327 10.93 41.50 33.32
CA GLN A 327 11.92 41.72 32.26
C GLN A 327 12.62 40.43 31.77
N LYS A 328 11.89 39.31 31.77
CA LYS A 328 12.43 37.98 31.46
C LYS A 328 11.54 37.25 30.45
N LEU A 329 12.13 36.31 29.74
CA LEU A 329 11.39 35.34 28.94
C LEU A 329 10.82 34.27 29.88
N VAL A 330 9.51 34.10 29.84
CA VAL A 330 8.80 33.04 30.57
C VAL A 330 8.23 32.01 29.59
N PRO A 331 8.37 30.70 29.87
CA PRO A 331 7.78 29.67 29.04
C PRO A 331 6.27 29.62 29.27
N ILE A 332 5.50 29.78 28.19
CA ILE A 332 4.05 29.65 28.20
C ILE A 332 3.63 28.50 27.29
N SER A 333 2.51 27.84 27.60
CA SER A 333 1.98 26.80 26.73
C SER A 333 1.42 27.39 25.43
N GLU A 334 1.48 26.61 24.36
CA GLU A 334 1.06 27.03 23.02
C GLU A 334 0.26 25.92 22.35
N GLU A 335 -0.76 26.29 21.57
CA GLU A 335 -1.44 25.37 20.67
C GLU A 335 -0.45 24.79 19.64
N LYS A 336 -0.72 23.58 19.17
CA LYS A 336 0.17 22.92 18.21
C LYS A 336 -0.61 22.19 17.13
N ASP A 337 -0.39 22.59 15.87
CA ASP A 337 -0.83 21.80 14.72
C ASP A 337 0.08 20.57 14.58
N VAL A 338 -0.53 19.39 14.47
CA VAL A 338 0.16 18.10 14.35
C VAL A 338 -0.48 17.24 13.26
N THR A 339 0.27 16.23 12.80
CA THR A 339 -0.22 15.18 11.90
C THR A 339 -0.28 13.86 12.66
N PHE A 340 -1.46 13.25 12.72
CA PHE A 340 -1.64 11.86 13.16
C PHE A 340 -1.32 10.93 12.00
N ARG A 341 -0.55 9.88 12.27
CA ARG A 341 -0.23 8.81 11.33
C ARG A 341 -0.57 7.48 11.97
N VAL A 342 -1.52 6.76 11.41
CA VAL A 342 -2.09 5.57 12.02
C VAL A 342 -1.81 4.36 11.14
N PHE A 343 -1.18 3.34 11.73
CA PHE A 343 -0.80 2.11 11.04
C PHE A 343 -1.25 0.89 11.82
N ILE A 344 -1.53 -0.20 11.09
CA ILE A 344 -1.71 -1.53 11.68
C ILE A 344 -0.77 -2.53 11.05
N VAL A 345 -0.46 -3.60 11.78
CA VAL A 345 0.31 -4.73 11.25
C VAL A 345 -0.12 -6.02 11.96
N PRO A 346 -0.24 -7.17 11.26
CA PRO A 346 -0.28 -8.45 11.92
C PRO A 346 0.89 -8.60 12.89
N GLU A 347 0.66 -9.02 14.13
CA GLU A 347 1.72 -9.08 15.14
C GLU A 347 2.93 -9.89 14.66
N ILE A 348 2.68 -11.02 13.99
CA ILE A 348 3.71 -11.91 13.45
C ILE A 348 4.58 -11.24 12.36
N LEU A 349 4.08 -10.20 11.70
CA LEU A 349 4.76 -9.48 10.62
C LEU A 349 5.39 -8.15 11.09
N ALA A 350 5.21 -7.75 12.35
CA ALA A 350 5.65 -6.45 12.86
C ALA A 350 7.18 -6.21 12.79
N HIS A 351 7.97 -7.29 12.69
CA HIS A 351 9.42 -7.25 12.55
C HIS A 351 9.88 -6.69 11.19
N ASP A 352 9.02 -6.70 10.17
CA ASP A 352 9.31 -6.13 8.85
C ASP A 352 8.58 -4.79 8.67
N ARG A 353 9.35 -3.71 8.60
CA ARG A 353 8.84 -2.34 8.36
C ARG A 353 7.96 -2.22 7.11
N LYS A 354 8.09 -3.14 6.16
CA LYS A 354 7.32 -3.12 4.91
C LYS A 354 5.89 -3.61 5.09
N GLN A 355 5.60 -4.31 6.19
CA GLN A 355 4.31 -4.95 6.45
C GLN A 355 3.32 -4.04 7.18
N TRP A 356 3.75 -2.84 7.60
CA TRP A 356 2.88 -1.86 8.22
C TRP A 356 1.91 -1.23 7.21
N ILE A 357 0.62 -1.35 7.50
CA ILE A 357 -0.49 -0.89 6.67
C ILE A 357 -0.94 0.46 7.19
N GLU A 358 -0.89 1.49 6.35
CA GLU A 358 -1.49 2.80 6.67
C GLU A 358 -3.01 2.67 6.65
N ILE A 359 -3.66 3.15 7.71
CA ILE A 359 -5.12 3.14 7.87
C ILE A 359 -5.71 4.54 8.05
N ASP A 360 -4.94 5.53 8.50
CA ASP A 360 -5.36 6.94 8.52
C ASP A 360 -4.17 7.89 8.62
N LYS A 361 -4.35 9.12 8.13
CA LYS A 361 -3.44 10.25 8.30
C LYS A 361 -4.23 11.55 8.28
N PHE A 362 -4.14 12.35 9.33
CA PHE A 362 -4.92 13.60 9.40
C PHE A 362 -4.25 14.67 10.24
N LYS A 363 -4.51 15.93 9.88
CA LYS A 363 -4.11 17.09 10.66
C LYS A 363 -5.07 17.30 11.85
N TYR A 364 -4.53 17.72 12.99
CA TYR A 364 -5.33 18.21 14.11
C TYR A 364 -4.62 19.36 14.84
N ARG A 365 -5.40 20.27 15.45
CA ARG A 365 -4.88 21.35 16.29
C ARG A 365 -5.07 20.99 17.76
N LEU A 366 -3.96 20.85 18.49
CA LEU A 366 -3.98 20.54 19.91
C LEU A 366 -4.10 21.81 20.75
N ASN A 367 -4.89 21.72 21.82
CA ASN A 367 -5.07 22.79 22.78
C ASN A 367 -3.73 23.16 23.46
N ALA A 368 -3.58 24.43 23.85
CA ALA A 368 -2.37 24.90 24.53
C ALA A 368 -2.19 24.24 25.91
N THR A 369 -3.27 23.94 26.61
CA THR A 369 -3.25 23.41 27.97
C THR A 369 -4.19 22.25 28.14
N GLY A 370 -3.89 21.38 29.10
CA GLY A 370 -4.69 20.20 29.40
C GLY A 370 -4.44 19.04 28.44
N GLU A 371 -5.25 18.01 28.60
CA GLU A 371 -5.31 16.88 27.67
C GLU A 371 -6.23 17.25 26.50
N THR A 372 -5.91 16.75 25.31
CA THR A 372 -6.81 16.76 24.17
C THR A 372 -7.38 15.36 24.00
N ILE A 373 -8.65 15.24 23.66
CA ILE A 373 -9.28 13.99 23.23
C ILE A 373 -9.71 14.19 21.78
N ILE A 374 -9.52 13.19 20.92
CA ILE A 374 -9.94 13.22 19.52
C ILE A 374 -10.83 12.02 19.27
N SER A 375 -12.05 12.25 18.76
CA SER A 375 -12.91 11.21 18.21
C SER A 375 -12.78 11.17 16.69
N ARG A 376 -12.37 10.02 16.14
CA ARG A 376 -12.04 9.87 14.72
C ARG A 376 -12.76 8.66 14.10
N ALA A 377 -13.75 8.93 13.26
CA ALA A 377 -14.48 7.91 12.52
C ALA A 377 -13.62 7.25 11.43
N CYS A 378 -13.68 5.93 11.29
CA CYS A 378 -12.92 5.20 10.26
C CYS A 378 -13.30 5.61 8.81
N GLU A 379 -14.54 6.03 8.56
CA GLU A 379 -15.01 6.55 7.25
C GLU A 379 -14.26 7.82 6.81
N LEU A 380 -13.58 8.50 7.74
CA LEU A 380 -12.80 9.68 7.43
C LEU A 380 -11.37 9.36 7.01
N SER A 381 -10.95 8.09 7.08
CA SER A 381 -9.62 7.61 6.69
C SER A 381 -9.07 8.31 5.44
N SER A 382 -7.85 8.83 5.50
CA SER A 382 -7.16 9.43 4.34
C SER A 382 -6.79 8.42 3.24
N VAL A 383 -6.88 7.13 3.54
CA VAL A 383 -6.47 6.03 2.68
C VAL A 383 -7.58 5.61 1.73
N ILE A 384 -8.84 5.81 2.14
CA ILE A 384 -9.99 5.34 1.40
C ILE A 384 -10.41 6.34 0.31
N ARG A 385 -11.06 5.81 -0.73
CA ARG A 385 -11.80 6.62 -1.70
C ARG A 385 -12.85 7.48 -0.98
N LYS A 386 -13.04 8.72 -1.46
CA LYS A 386 -14.03 9.66 -0.96
C LYS A 386 -15.17 9.89 -1.97
N PRO A 387 -16.43 10.02 -1.50
CA PRO A 387 -16.88 9.71 -0.15
C PRO A 387 -16.75 8.20 0.17
N ALA A 388 -16.83 7.83 1.45
CA ALA A 388 -16.79 6.42 1.85
C ALA A 388 -17.98 5.66 1.25
N GLN A 389 -17.72 4.54 0.58
CA GLN A 389 -18.76 3.70 -0.04
C GLN A 389 -19.29 2.69 0.97
N LYS A 390 -20.48 2.93 1.52
CA LYS A 390 -21.03 2.16 2.66
C LYS A 390 -22.28 1.38 2.28
N GLU A 391 -23.16 1.99 1.52
CA GLU A 391 -24.43 1.42 1.08
C GLU A 391 -24.35 0.94 -0.36
N LYS A 392 -25.28 0.04 -0.76
CA LYS A 392 -25.36 -0.49 -2.14
C LYS A 392 -25.33 0.61 -3.21
N LYS A 393 -26.00 1.74 -2.96
CA LYS A 393 -26.09 2.88 -3.89
C LYS A 393 -24.74 3.59 -4.10
N ASP A 394 -23.80 3.45 -3.16
CA ASP A 394 -22.52 4.14 -3.19
C ASP A 394 -21.46 3.40 -4.00
N PHE A 395 -21.69 2.11 -4.28
CA PHE A 395 -20.72 1.31 -5.01
C PHE A 395 -20.91 1.42 -6.52
N ASP A 396 -19.80 1.57 -7.24
CA ASP A 396 -19.82 1.58 -8.70
C ASP A 396 -20.02 0.15 -9.22
N ASP A 397 -21.02 -0.06 -10.07
CA ASP A 397 -21.31 -1.34 -10.73
C ASP A 397 -20.57 -1.49 -12.08
N THR A 398 -20.06 -0.38 -12.63
CA THR A 398 -19.32 -0.37 -13.91
C THR A 398 -17.91 0.17 -13.72
N PRO A 399 -16.86 -0.60 -14.09
CA PRO A 399 -15.52 -0.04 -14.25
C PRO A 399 -15.55 0.86 -15.50
N GLY A 400 -15.62 2.17 -15.28
CA GLY A 400 -15.56 3.18 -16.33
C GLY A 400 -14.61 4.31 -15.93
N ASP A 401 -13.97 4.91 -16.93
CA ASP A 401 -13.11 6.08 -16.77
C ASP A 401 -13.93 7.39 -16.67
N ASP A 402 -15.25 7.32 -16.84
CA ASP A 402 -16.16 8.46 -16.80
C ASP A 402 -16.57 8.79 -15.36
N PHE A 403 -15.74 9.58 -14.70
CA PHE A 403 -16.12 10.25 -13.46
C PHE A 403 -16.55 11.70 -13.79
N PRO A 404 -17.84 12.05 -13.68
CA PRO A 404 -18.34 13.41 -13.94
C PRO A 404 -18.03 14.41 -12.81
N ASN A 405 -17.29 14.01 -11.77
CA ASN A 405 -16.96 14.87 -10.63
C ASN A 405 -15.47 15.28 -10.68
N ASP A 406 -15.14 16.46 -10.13
CA ASP A 406 -13.77 16.99 -9.97
C ASP A 406 -12.83 16.15 -9.08
N TYR A 407 -13.27 14.96 -8.65
CA TYR A 407 -12.55 14.01 -7.82
C TYR A 407 -12.09 12.80 -8.65
N CYS A 408 -10.78 12.49 -8.59
CA CYS A 408 -10.24 11.21 -9.04
C CYS A 408 -11.04 10.08 -8.37
N GLY A 409 -11.54 9.07 -9.11
CA GLY A 409 -12.16 7.84 -8.57
C GLY A 409 -11.20 6.95 -7.76
N CYS A 410 -10.09 7.53 -7.30
CA CYS A 410 -8.90 6.90 -6.77
C CYS A 410 -8.96 6.87 -5.24
N GLY A 411 -8.51 5.75 -4.68
CA GLY A 411 -8.44 5.53 -3.24
C GLY A 411 -8.77 4.09 -2.88
N TRP A 412 -8.36 3.65 -1.69
CA TRP A 412 -8.63 2.29 -1.25
C TRP A 412 -10.13 2.10 -0.99
N PRO A 413 -10.73 0.94 -1.31
CA PRO A 413 -12.14 0.73 -1.00
C PRO A 413 -12.38 0.76 0.52
N TYR A 414 -13.39 1.49 0.97
CA TYR A 414 -13.72 1.61 2.40
C TYR A 414 -13.92 0.25 3.08
N HIS A 415 -14.64 -0.64 2.39
CA HIS A 415 -14.95 -1.98 2.87
C HIS A 415 -13.71 -2.91 3.01
N LEU A 416 -12.55 -2.49 2.50
CA LEU A 416 -11.26 -3.18 2.63
C LEU A 416 -10.28 -2.41 3.54
N LEU A 417 -10.76 -1.43 4.33
CA LEU A 417 -9.90 -0.64 5.21
C LEU A 417 -9.11 -1.54 6.19
N LEU A 418 -9.77 -2.55 6.76
CA LEU A 418 -9.17 -3.59 7.58
C LEU A 418 -8.96 -4.89 6.78
N PRO A 419 -7.88 -5.66 7.05
CA PRO A 419 -7.77 -7.06 6.62
C PRO A 419 -8.88 -7.94 7.21
N CYS A 420 -9.11 -9.14 6.67
CA CYS A 420 -10.20 -10.00 7.15
C CYS A 420 -10.03 -10.49 8.61
N GLY A 421 -8.79 -10.79 9.04
CA GLY A 421 -8.54 -11.43 10.33
C GLY A 421 -8.99 -12.89 10.36
N THR A 422 -9.11 -13.48 11.56
CA THR A 422 -9.50 -14.88 11.74
C THR A 422 -10.77 -15.00 12.56
N LYS A 423 -11.45 -16.15 12.49
CA LYS A 423 -12.66 -16.41 13.31
C LYS A 423 -12.37 -16.34 14.81
N ASP A 424 -11.19 -16.76 15.22
CA ASP A 424 -10.73 -16.75 16.61
C ASP A 424 -10.15 -15.38 17.05
N GLY A 425 -10.05 -14.42 16.13
CA GLY A 425 -9.40 -13.13 16.37
C GLY A 425 -7.90 -13.18 16.06
N MET A 426 -7.50 -12.51 14.98
CA MET A 426 -6.11 -12.40 14.58
C MET A 426 -5.45 -11.23 15.30
N LYS A 427 -4.28 -11.42 15.91
CA LYS A 427 -3.57 -10.37 16.64
C LYS A 427 -2.93 -9.35 15.70
N PHE A 428 -3.16 -8.07 16.00
CA PHE A 428 -2.58 -6.92 15.32
C PHE A 428 -1.98 -5.95 16.33
N LYS A 429 -1.01 -5.15 15.86
CA LYS A 429 -0.55 -3.95 16.55
C LYS A 429 -1.10 -2.73 15.83
N LEU A 430 -1.66 -1.78 16.58
CA LEU A 430 -2.07 -0.45 16.13
C LEU A 430 -1.03 0.56 16.62
N LEU A 431 -0.42 1.28 15.70
CA LEU A 431 0.55 2.33 16.01
C LEU A 431 0.01 3.70 15.61
N VAL A 432 0.15 4.64 16.53
CA VAL A 432 -0.15 6.06 16.32
C VAL A 432 1.15 6.83 16.48
N PHE A 433 1.55 7.53 15.42
CA PHE A 433 2.70 8.44 15.45
C PHE A 433 2.23 9.87 15.19
N ILE A 434 2.68 10.82 16.01
CA ILE A 434 2.31 12.23 15.92
C ILE A 434 3.52 13.02 15.43
N SER A 435 3.45 13.62 14.23
CA SER A 435 4.50 14.48 13.66
C SER A 435 4.10 15.95 13.65
N ASP A 436 5.09 16.84 13.51
CA ASP A 436 4.88 18.28 13.48
C ASP A 436 4.33 18.75 12.13
N TRP A 437 3.09 19.29 12.13
CA TRP A 437 2.46 19.77 10.90
C TRP A 437 3.25 20.89 10.23
N SER A 438 4.00 21.70 10.99
CA SER A 438 4.79 22.78 10.41
C SER A 438 5.91 22.30 9.49
N ILE A 439 6.36 21.05 9.68
CA ILE A 439 7.32 20.34 8.84
C ILE A 439 6.58 19.62 7.72
N ASP A 440 5.49 18.93 8.05
CA ASP A 440 4.76 18.05 7.14
C ASP A 440 3.99 18.82 6.05
N LYS A 441 3.57 20.06 6.32
CA LYS A 441 2.71 20.84 5.41
C LYS A 441 3.37 21.13 4.07
N VAL A 442 2.57 21.06 3.01
CA VAL A 442 2.96 21.47 1.65
C VAL A 442 2.06 22.61 1.19
N SER A 443 2.66 23.72 0.76
CA SER A 443 1.92 24.83 0.16
C SER A 443 1.24 24.38 -1.14
N ASP A 444 0.05 24.91 -1.42
CA ASP A 444 -0.71 24.62 -2.63
C ASP A 444 -1.06 23.12 -2.79
N SER A 445 -1.29 22.43 -1.67
CA SER A 445 -1.71 21.03 -1.63
C SER A 445 -3.22 20.90 -1.42
N THR A 446 -3.77 19.69 -1.56
CA THR A 446 -5.21 19.42 -1.38
C THR A 446 -5.45 18.54 -0.16
N GLU A 447 -6.47 18.90 0.62
CA GLU A 447 -6.98 18.08 1.74
C GLU A 447 -8.17 17.19 1.32
N GLU A 448 -8.48 17.17 0.01
CA GLU A 448 -9.66 16.52 -0.53
C GLU A 448 -9.31 15.18 -1.19
N GLY A 449 -10.19 14.18 -1.00
CA GLY A 449 -10.04 12.85 -1.59
C GLY A 449 -9.19 11.88 -0.77
N SER A 450 -8.73 10.81 -1.42
CA SER A 450 -7.85 9.80 -0.83
C SER A 450 -6.40 10.32 -0.80
N ILE A 451 -6.01 11.07 0.22
CA ILE A 451 -4.68 11.68 0.32
C ILE A 451 -3.52 10.67 0.19
N SER A 452 -3.58 9.52 0.87
CA SER A 452 -2.41 8.63 0.99
C SER A 452 -2.16 7.73 -0.22
N LEU A 453 -3.20 7.48 -1.04
CA LEU A 453 -3.16 6.51 -2.15
C LEU A 453 -3.69 7.05 -3.49
N CYS A 454 -4.12 8.31 -3.55
CA CYS A 454 -4.47 8.97 -4.82
C CYS A 454 -3.26 9.67 -5.42
N GLY A 455 -3.05 9.48 -6.73
CA GLY A 455 -1.87 9.99 -7.42
C GLY A 455 -2.05 11.32 -8.16
N ARG A 456 -3.26 11.89 -8.26
CA ARG A 456 -3.45 13.09 -9.10
C ARG A 456 -4.78 13.80 -8.84
N LYS A 457 -4.74 14.89 -8.07
CA LYS A 457 -5.71 15.98 -8.23
C LYS A 457 -5.06 17.03 -9.13
N PHE A 458 -5.79 17.55 -10.10
CA PHE A 458 -5.36 18.71 -10.88
C PHE A 458 -6.12 19.94 -10.41
N VAL A 459 -5.41 21.06 -10.24
CA VAL A 459 -6.01 22.38 -10.00
C VAL A 459 -5.43 23.32 -11.06
N SER A 460 -6.30 23.99 -11.82
CA SER A 460 -5.90 24.91 -12.90
C SER A 460 -4.90 24.29 -13.88
N ASN A 461 -5.18 23.07 -14.36
CA ASN A 461 -4.33 22.28 -15.27
C ASN A 461 -2.92 21.93 -14.75
N ARG A 462 -2.68 22.02 -13.44
CA ARG A 462 -1.42 21.61 -12.81
C ARG A 462 -1.66 20.51 -11.79
N PRO A 463 -0.81 19.46 -11.74
CA PRO A 463 -0.91 18.45 -10.68
C PRO A 463 -0.62 19.11 -9.34
N VAL A 464 -1.51 18.88 -8.39
CA VAL A 464 -1.33 19.31 -7.00
C VAL A 464 -0.21 18.49 -6.37
N LYS A 465 0.61 19.12 -5.52
CA LYS A 465 1.66 18.41 -4.79
C LYS A 465 1.05 17.44 -3.78
N TYR A 466 1.71 16.32 -3.55
CA TYR A 466 1.36 15.41 -2.45
C TYR A 466 1.38 16.19 -1.11
N PRO A 467 0.32 16.14 -0.28
CA PRO A 467 0.10 17.06 0.85
C PRO A 467 0.87 16.67 2.12
N ASP A 468 2.07 16.11 1.97
CA ASP A 468 2.92 15.67 3.08
C ASP A 468 4.39 15.72 2.59
N THR A 469 5.23 16.51 3.26
CA THR A 469 6.67 16.61 2.90
C THR A 469 7.46 15.37 3.29
N ARG A 470 6.91 14.51 4.17
CA ARG A 470 7.55 13.26 4.57
C ARG A 470 7.48 12.24 3.45
N ASP A 471 8.48 11.36 3.41
CA ASP A 471 8.47 10.20 2.54
C ASP A 471 7.21 9.34 2.80
N MET A 472 6.64 8.80 1.72
CA MET A 472 5.45 7.96 1.81
C MET A 472 5.73 6.74 2.70
N GLY A 473 4.90 6.57 3.73
CA GLY A 473 5.04 5.50 4.72
C GLY A 473 5.83 5.89 5.97
N TYR A 474 6.28 7.14 6.13
CA TYR A 474 6.86 7.64 7.38
C TYR A 474 5.95 7.35 8.59
N PRO A 475 6.47 6.75 9.68
CA PRO A 475 7.89 6.59 10.03
C PRO A 475 8.54 5.23 9.64
N PHE A 476 7.91 4.44 8.75
CA PHE A 476 8.40 3.13 8.28
C PHE A 476 9.03 3.15 6.88
N ASP A 477 9.27 4.34 6.33
CA ASP A 477 9.90 4.57 5.03
C ASP A 477 11.40 4.20 5.06
N ARG A 478 12.07 4.39 6.21
CA ARG A 478 13.49 4.07 6.42
C ARG A 478 13.72 2.74 7.16
N PRO A 479 14.92 2.14 7.07
CA PRO A 479 15.29 0.93 7.82
C PRO A 479 15.14 1.08 9.32
N TYR A 480 14.84 -0.03 10.00
CA TYR A 480 14.86 -0.05 11.46
C TYR A 480 16.27 0.12 12.02
N ALA A 481 16.38 0.91 13.08
CA ALA A 481 17.61 1.02 13.85
C ALA A 481 17.99 -0.37 14.40
N GLY A 482 19.22 -0.82 14.10
CA GLY A 482 19.69 -2.15 14.50
C GLY A 482 18.78 -3.30 14.05
N HIS A 483 18.03 -3.12 12.96
CA HIS A 483 17.04 -4.09 12.47
C HIS A 483 15.94 -4.46 13.49
N SER A 484 15.61 -3.54 14.41
CA SER A 484 14.63 -3.77 15.47
C SER A 484 13.59 -2.66 15.55
N LEU A 485 12.32 -3.05 15.58
CA LEU A 485 11.20 -2.15 15.86
C LEU A 485 11.42 -1.41 17.20
N ASN A 486 11.79 -2.14 18.25
CA ASN A 486 12.01 -1.58 19.58
C ASN A 486 13.15 -0.56 19.56
N LEU A 487 14.33 -0.94 19.03
CA LEU A 487 15.46 0.00 18.95
C LEU A 487 15.17 1.26 18.13
N THR A 488 14.21 1.19 17.20
CA THR A 488 13.80 2.34 16.38
C THR A 488 12.96 3.31 17.21
N PHE A 489 11.99 2.82 17.98
CA PHE A 489 10.95 3.65 18.58
C PHE A 489 11.05 3.80 20.10
N THR A 490 12.01 3.17 20.78
CA THR A 490 12.25 3.39 22.21
C THR A 490 13.17 4.58 22.45
N LYS A 491 12.95 5.30 23.55
CA LYS A 491 13.85 6.37 24.01
C LYS A 491 15.27 5.80 24.22
N PRO A 492 16.32 6.55 23.85
CA PRO A 492 17.68 6.15 24.21
C PRO A 492 17.82 6.12 25.75
N PRO A 493 18.55 5.14 26.31
CA PRO A 493 18.79 5.08 27.75
C PRO A 493 19.50 6.37 28.20
N ILE A 494 18.97 6.99 29.24
CA ILE A 494 19.58 8.16 29.89
C ILE A 494 20.54 7.62 30.95
N ASP A 495 21.84 7.90 30.87
CA ASP A 495 22.76 7.64 31.97
C ASP A 495 22.34 8.51 33.18
N PRO A 496 21.90 7.90 34.31
CA PRO A 496 21.42 8.65 35.46
C PRO A 496 22.52 9.50 36.12
N LYS A 497 23.80 9.27 35.83
CA LYS A 497 24.92 10.03 36.40
C LYS A 497 25.38 11.21 35.56
N THR A 498 25.21 11.18 34.23
CA THR A 498 25.77 12.20 33.33
C THR A 498 24.73 12.99 32.52
N LYS A 499 23.45 12.55 32.49
CA LYS A 499 22.43 13.09 31.57
C LYS A 499 22.90 13.15 30.11
N LYS A 500 23.88 12.33 29.71
CA LYS A 500 24.35 12.23 28.33
C LYS A 500 23.73 11.01 27.64
N ILE A 501 23.47 11.15 26.35
CA ILE A 501 22.96 10.09 25.48
C ILE A 501 24.13 9.18 25.13
N GLU A 502 24.07 7.90 25.48
CA GLU A 502 25.06 6.91 25.05
C GLU A 502 24.75 6.35 23.65
N SER A 503 25.80 6.21 22.83
CA SER A 503 25.75 5.44 21.58
C SER A 503 25.86 3.95 21.88
N LYS A 504 24.85 3.15 21.51
CA LYS A 504 24.86 1.69 21.73
C LYS A 504 25.99 0.98 20.97
N SER A 505 26.63 0.02 21.64
CA SER A 505 27.12 -1.22 21.03
C SER A 505 25.92 -2.15 20.74
N LEU A 506 26.01 -2.93 19.65
CA LEU A 506 24.93 -3.82 19.21
C LEU A 506 24.57 -4.84 20.31
N PRO A 507 23.28 -5.03 20.65
CA PRO A 507 22.88 -6.07 21.57
C PRO A 507 23.19 -7.46 21.00
N LYS A 508 23.59 -8.39 21.87
CA LYS A 508 23.72 -9.81 21.51
C LYS A 508 22.36 -10.37 21.11
N PHE A 509 22.35 -11.17 20.05
CA PHE A 509 21.18 -11.87 19.55
C PHE A 509 21.20 -13.32 20.04
N PRO A 510 20.08 -13.90 20.54
CA PRO A 510 18.77 -13.28 20.76
C PRO A 510 18.77 -12.39 22.03
N PRO A 511 17.88 -11.38 22.11
CA PRO A 511 17.75 -10.58 23.32
C PRO A 511 17.28 -11.46 24.48
N GLU A 512 18.00 -11.43 25.60
CA GLU A 512 17.54 -12.01 26.86
C GLU A 512 16.25 -11.30 27.28
N ALA A 513 15.19 -12.07 27.49
CA ALA A 513 13.91 -11.58 27.96
C ALA A 513 14.04 -11.14 29.43
N THR A 514 14.19 -9.85 29.67
CA THR A 514 13.92 -9.25 30.98
C THR A 514 12.54 -8.61 30.94
N SER A 515 11.62 -9.15 31.73
CA SER A 515 10.26 -8.63 31.89
C SER A 515 10.30 -7.31 32.66
N ASN A 516 10.05 -6.21 31.97
CA ASN A 516 9.48 -4.97 32.52
C ASN A 516 8.69 -4.34 31.38
N ASN A 517 7.43 -3.95 31.64
CA ASN A 517 6.43 -3.67 30.61
C ASN A 517 6.96 -2.70 29.51
N PRO A 518 7.24 -3.17 28.27
CA PRO A 518 7.93 -2.38 27.23
C PRO A 518 7.12 -1.19 26.70
N GLU A 519 5.86 -1.06 27.12
CA GLU A 519 4.91 -0.04 26.69
C GLU A 519 5.23 1.40 27.14
N ASN A 520 6.06 1.57 28.17
CA ASN A 520 6.45 2.90 28.68
C ASN A 520 7.76 3.44 28.10
N ASP A 521 8.45 2.66 27.27
CA ASP A 521 9.77 3.02 26.74
C ASP A 521 9.72 3.70 25.37
N TRP A 522 8.53 3.77 24.74
CA TRP A 522 8.35 4.45 23.46
C TRP A 522 8.71 5.94 23.53
N ILE A 523 9.16 6.50 22.40
CA ILE A 523 9.29 7.95 22.22
C ILE A 523 7.93 8.63 22.49
N ASP A 524 7.96 9.84 23.05
CA ASP A 524 6.76 10.47 23.64
C ASP A 524 5.61 10.66 22.64
N ASN A 525 5.92 10.93 21.38
CA ASN A 525 4.96 11.20 20.32
C ASN A 525 4.47 9.94 19.59
N LEU A 526 4.71 8.74 20.16
CA LEU A 526 4.27 7.46 19.62
C LEU A 526 3.57 6.64 20.69
N ALA A 527 2.48 5.98 20.30
CA ALA A 527 1.83 4.96 21.11
C ALA A 527 1.52 3.72 20.25
N MET A 528 1.59 2.54 20.87
CA MET A 528 1.26 1.29 20.21
C MET A 528 0.36 0.44 21.12
N ARG A 529 -0.77 -0.02 20.60
CA ARG A 529 -1.74 -0.86 21.31
C ARG A 529 -1.92 -2.17 20.55
N ASP A 530 -2.03 -3.28 21.27
CA ASP A 530 -2.45 -4.56 20.70
C ASP A 530 -3.97 -4.62 20.60
N PHE A 531 -4.47 -5.23 19.53
CA PHE A 531 -5.88 -5.50 19.32
C PHE A 531 -6.05 -6.75 18.46
N THR A 532 -7.28 -7.21 18.28
CA THR A 532 -7.59 -8.34 17.38
C THR A 532 -8.54 -7.93 16.28
N ILE A 533 -8.39 -8.56 15.11
CA ILE A 533 -9.39 -8.50 14.05
C ILE A 533 -10.08 -9.85 13.96
N GLN A 534 -11.37 -9.87 14.26
CA GLN A 534 -12.20 -11.05 14.22
C GLN A 534 -13.08 -11.06 12.97
N TRP A 535 -13.05 -12.16 12.23
CA TRP A 535 -14.04 -12.45 11.20
C TRP A 535 -15.29 -13.03 11.87
N ASP A 536 -16.39 -12.26 11.88
CA ASP A 536 -17.71 -12.76 12.28
C ASP A 536 -18.40 -13.45 11.10
N ASP A 537 -18.49 -14.78 11.19
CA ASP A 537 -19.26 -15.62 10.28
C ASP A 537 -20.66 -15.95 10.84
N LYS A 538 -20.95 -15.60 12.10
CA LYS A 538 -22.19 -15.91 12.80
C LYS A 538 -23.26 -14.84 12.62
N GLY A 539 -22.92 -13.70 12.02
CA GLY A 539 -23.85 -12.60 11.79
C GLY A 539 -24.35 -11.96 13.08
N LEU A 540 -23.49 -11.91 14.10
CA LEU A 540 -23.75 -11.20 15.36
C LEU A 540 -23.65 -9.68 15.17
N PHE A 541 -23.15 -9.24 14.01
CA PHE A 541 -23.23 -7.89 13.45
C PHE A 541 -24.58 -7.42 12.91
#